data_AF-A0A4Q3A735-F1
#
_entry.id   AF-A0A4Q3A735-F1
#
_cell.length_a   1.000
_cell.length_b   1.000
_cell.length_c   1.000
_cell.angle_alpha   90.00
_cell.angle_beta   90.00
_cell.angle_gamma   90.00
#
_symmetry.space_group_name_H-M   'P 1'
#
loop_
_entity.id
_entity.type
_entity.pdbx_description
1 polymer ?
#
loop_
_entity_poly.entity_id
_entity_poly.type
_entity_poly.pdbx_seq_one_letter_code
_entity_poly.pdbx_strand_id
1 'polypeptide(L)'
;MKAVSDELLAGLMNDMHEVAQAEILPRFRAITADAIRAKTAADDIVTDADIAAERVLSERLAARFPGIEIIGEEAVSDDASI
;
A
#
# COMPACT_ATOMS: atom_id res chain seq x y z
N MET A 1 16.36 -11.21 19.76
CA MET A 1 15.82 -10.31 18.73
C MET A 1 16.68 -10.49 17.49
N LYS A 2 16.14 -11.01 16.38
CA LYS A 2 16.90 -11.05 15.12
C LYS A 2 17.01 -9.61 14.63
N ALA A 3 18.23 -9.13 14.39
CA ALA A 3 18.43 -7.81 13.82
C ALA A 3 17.91 -7.78 12.38
N VAL A 4 17.18 -6.74 12.01
CA VAL A 4 16.86 -6.43 10.61
C VAL A 4 18.18 -6.02 9.95
N SER A 5 18.56 -6.67 8.85
CA SER A 5 19.78 -6.28 8.14
C SER A 5 19.56 -4.98 7.36
N ASP A 6 20.62 -4.19 7.21
CA ASP A 6 20.58 -2.95 6.42
C ASP A 6 20.15 -3.21 4.97
N GLU A 7 20.56 -4.35 4.41
CA GLU A 7 20.15 -4.81 3.08
C GLU A 7 18.63 -5.04 3.00
N LEU A 8 18.04 -5.63 4.03
CA LEU A 8 16.60 -5.87 4.08
C LEU A 8 15.83 -4.55 4.18
N LEU A 9 16.32 -3.62 5.01
CA LEU A 9 15.74 -2.30 5.17
C LEU A 9 15.81 -1.49 3.88
N ALA A 10 16.97 -1.49 3.22
CA ALA A 10 17.17 -0.81 1.94
C ALA A 10 16.26 -1.40 0.84
N GLY A 11 16.11 -2.73 0.80
CA GLY A 11 15.20 -3.40 -0.12
C GLY A 11 13.74 -2.99 0.08
N LEU A 12 13.27 -2.95 1.34
CA LEU A 12 11.92 -2.49 1.68
C LEU A 12 11.72 -1.03 1.26
N MET A 13 12.66 -0.15 1.57
CA MET A 13 12.57 1.28 1.20
C MET A 13 12.52 1.45 -0.32
N ASN A 14 13.28 0.65 -1.08
CA ASN A 14 13.24 0.70 -2.53
C ASN A 14 11.88 0.25 -3.09
N ASP A 15 11.31 -0.83 -2.54
CA ASP A 15 9.97 -1.29 -2.93
C ASP A 15 8.90 -0.22 -2.67
N MET A 16 8.95 0.44 -1.50
CA MET A 16 8.06 1.57 -1.18
C MET A 16 8.26 2.74 -2.15
N HIS A 17 9.50 3.07 -2.50
CA HIS A 17 9.80 4.17 -3.40
C HIS A 17 9.26 3.93 -4.81
N GLU A 18 9.47 2.73 -5.35
CA GLU A 18 9.01 2.36 -6.69
C GLU A 18 7.48 2.31 -6.77
N VAL A 19 6.81 1.75 -5.74
CA VAL A 19 5.34 1.74 -5.69
C VAL A 19 4.79 3.16 -5.60
N ALA A 20 5.38 4.03 -4.78
CA ALA A 20 4.96 5.42 -4.71
C ALA A 20 5.15 6.16 -6.05
N GLN A 21 6.25 5.91 -6.75
CA GLN A 21 6.48 6.49 -8.08
C GLN A 21 5.48 5.99 -9.12
N ALA A 22 5.12 4.71 -9.10
CA ALA A 22 4.22 4.11 -10.08
C ALA A 22 2.74 4.40 -9.79
N GLU A 23 2.33 4.32 -8.53
CA GLU A 23 0.91 4.34 -8.17
C GLU A 23 0.44 5.67 -7.56
N ILE A 24 1.30 6.34 -6.78
CA ILE A 24 0.91 7.55 -6.07
C ILE A 24 1.20 8.80 -6.90
N LEU A 25 2.46 9.00 -7.34
CA LEU A 25 2.87 10.23 -8.01
C LEU A 25 2.07 10.59 -9.27
N PRO A 26 1.68 9.67 -10.16
CA PRO A 26 0.91 10.01 -11.35
C PRO A 26 -0.51 10.50 -11.03
N ARG A 27 -1.04 10.10 -9.86
CA ARG A 27 -2.37 10.46 -9.36
C ARG A 27 -2.33 11.67 -8.42
N PHE A 28 -1.15 11.99 -7.90
CA PHE A 28 -0.94 13.12 -7.00
C PHE A 28 -1.27 14.45 -7.69
N ARG A 29 -2.19 15.22 -7.10
CA ARG A 29 -2.72 16.49 -7.64
C ARG A 29 -3.42 16.38 -9.00
N ALA A 30 -3.66 15.17 -9.49
CA ALA A 30 -4.44 14.88 -10.69
C ALA A 30 -5.81 14.26 -10.36
N ILE A 31 -6.24 14.36 -9.09
CA ILE A 31 -7.47 13.75 -8.59
C ILE A 31 -8.68 14.40 -9.30
N THR A 32 -9.33 13.63 -10.15
CA THR A 32 -10.66 13.94 -10.67
C THR A 32 -11.71 13.49 -9.65
N ALA A 33 -12.92 14.07 -9.69
CA ALA A 33 -13.99 13.72 -8.77
C ALA A 33 -14.31 12.21 -8.77
N ASP A 34 -14.06 11.52 -9.88
CA ASP A 34 -14.33 10.09 -10.07
C ASP A 34 -13.27 9.18 -9.42
N ALA A 35 -12.10 9.71 -9.05
CA ALA A 35 -11.00 8.94 -8.45
C ALA A 35 -11.06 8.89 -6.91
N ILE A 36 -12.08 9.52 -6.32
CA ILE A 36 -12.33 9.59 -4.88
C ILE A 36 -13.48 8.62 -4.55
N ARG A 37 -13.22 7.66 -3.67
CA ARG A 37 -14.25 6.78 -3.11
C ARG A 37 -14.36 7.08 -1.62
N ALA A 38 -15.59 7.18 -1.10
CA ALA A 38 -15.82 7.25 0.33
C ALA A 38 -16.12 5.83 0.85
N LYS A 39 -15.40 5.37 1.86
CA LYS A 39 -15.54 4.00 2.39
C LYS A 39 -16.76 3.85 3.28
N THR A 40 -16.95 4.74 4.26
CA THR A 40 -18.13 4.67 5.17
C THR A 40 -18.50 6.00 5.83
N ALA A 41 -17.55 6.90 6.07
CA ALA A 41 -17.76 8.23 6.64
C ALA A 41 -17.29 9.34 5.67
N ALA A 42 -17.80 10.56 5.82
CA ALA A 42 -17.48 11.68 4.92
C ALA A 42 -16.00 12.10 4.97
N ASP A 43 -15.28 11.70 6.01
CA ASP A 43 -13.85 11.91 6.27
C ASP A 43 -12.98 10.66 6.01
N ASP A 44 -13.59 9.52 5.71
CA ASP A 44 -12.89 8.27 5.36
C ASP A 44 -12.83 8.10 3.85
N ILE A 45 -11.91 8.86 3.26
CA ILE A 45 -11.68 8.95 1.83
C ILE A 45 -10.55 8.02 1.45
N VAL A 46 -10.83 7.13 0.51
CA VAL A 46 -9.82 6.33 -0.18
C VAL A 46 -9.75 6.76 -1.64
N THR A 47 -8.56 6.78 -2.20
CA THR A 47 -8.35 7.03 -3.62
C THR A 47 -7.93 5.77 -4.36
N ASP A 48 -8.07 5.78 -5.69
CA ASP A 48 -7.51 4.71 -6.53
C ASP A 48 -5.97 4.59 -6.35
N ALA A 49 -5.28 5.63 -5.83
CA ALA A 49 -3.85 5.56 -5.53
C ALA A 49 -3.57 4.67 -4.31
N ASP A 50 -4.39 4.75 -3.27
CA ASP A 50 -4.23 3.97 -2.04
C ASP A 50 -4.45 2.48 -2.33
N ILE A 51 -5.55 2.14 -3.01
CA ILE A 51 -5.89 0.77 -3.41
C ILE A 51 -4.80 0.18 -4.31
N ALA A 52 -4.33 0.93 -5.32
CA ALA A 52 -3.31 0.43 -6.24
C ALA A 52 -1.95 0.26 -5.55
N ALA A 53 -1.55 1.21 -4.70
CA ALA A 53 -0.31 1.14 -3.96
C ALA A 53 -0.30 -0.05 -2.99
N GLU A 54 -1.37 -0.24 -2.21
CA GLU A 54 -1.47 -1.36 -1.28
C GLU A 54 -1.40 -2.72 -2.00
N ARG A 55 -2.13 -2.88 -3.11
CA ARG A 55 -2.10 -4.12 -3.90
C ARG A 55 -0.69 -4.47 -4.37
N VAL A 56 0.00 -3.52 -5.02
CA VAL A 56 1.34 -3.78 -5.58
C VAL A 56 2.37 -3.98 -4.47
N LEU A 57 2.31 -3.18 -3.40
CA LEU A 57 3.23 -3.33 -2.28
C LEU A 57 3.03 -4.67 -1.58
N SER A 58 1.79 -5.08 -1.33
CA SER A 58 1.48 -6.38 -0.71
C SER A 58 2.00 -7.56 -1.52
N GLU A 59 1.83 -7.54 -2.85
CA GLU A 59 2.39 -8.56 -3.75
C GLU A 59 3.93 -8.65 -3.63
N ARG A 60 4.62 -7.50 -3.58
CA ARG A 60 6.09 -7.45 -3.45
C ARG A 60 6.57 -7.91 -2.07
N LEU A 61 5.89 -7.47 -1.02
CA LEU A 61 6.23 -7.85 0.36
C LEU A 61 5.99 -9.35 0.58
N ALA A 62 4.89 -9.91 0.08
CA ALA A 62 4.64 -11.35 0.15
C ALA A 62 5.73 -12.17 -0.55
N ALA A 63 6.25 -11.69 -1.69
CA ALA A 63 7.35 -12.33 -2.39
C ALA A 63 8.69 -12.22 -1.64
N ARG A 64 8.96 -11.06 -1.03
CA ARG A 64 10.20 -10.80 -0.27
C ARG A 64 10.23 -11.50 1.09
N PHE A 65 9.06 -11.64 1.72
CA PHE A 65 8.90 -12.12 3.09
C PHE A 65 8.02 -13.37 3.15
N PRO A 66 8.48 -14.51 2.59
CA PRO A 66 7.69 -15.73 2.61
C PRO A 66 7.42 -16.17 4.05
N GLY A 67 6.13 -16.37 4.37
CA GLY A 67 5.66 -16.76 5.70
C GLY A 67 5.48 -15.62 6.69
N ILE A 68 5.60 -14.36 6.26
CA ILE A 68 5.16 -13.19 7.03
C ILE A 68 3.82 -12.72 6.48
N GLU A 69 2.85 -12.55 7.38
CA GLU A 69 1.54 -12.00 7.03
C GLU A 69 1.63 -10.49 6.78
N ILE A 70 0.92 -10.00 5.78
CA ILE A 70 0.87 -8.58 5.42
C ILE A 70 -0.54 -8.07 5.70
N ILE A 71 -0.66 -7.11 6.61
CA ILE A 71 -1.94 -6.51 6.99
C ILE A 71 -1.98 -5.09 6.40
N GLY A 72 -2.88 -4.88 5.44
CA GLY A 72 -3.10 -3.60 4.78
C GLY A 72 -4.39 -2.94 5.24
N GLU A 73 -4.46 -1.61 5.18
CA GLU A 73 -5.62 -0.84 5.61
C GLU A 73 -6.82 -1.07 4.68
N GLU A 74 -6.55 -1.15 3.37
CA GLU A 74 -7.58 -1.42 2.36
C GLU A 74 -8.13 -2.83 2.49
N ALA A 75 -7.25 -3.82 2.68
CA ALA A 75 -7.63 -5.21 2.89
C ALA A 75 -8.51 -5.38 4.15
N VAL A 76 -8.15 -4.74 5.27
CA VAL A 76 -8.93 -4.79 6.52
C VAL A 76 -10.26 -4.05 6.38
N SER A 77 -10.29 -2.97 5.60
CA SER A 77 -11.53 -2.26 5.29
C SER A 77 -12.50 -3.11 4.47
N ASP A 78 -11.99 -3.95 3.58
CA ASP A 78 -12.79 -4.87 2.75
C ASP A 78 -13.22 -6.13 3.54
N ASP A 79 -12.32 -6.68 4.37
CA ASP A 79 -12.58 -7.82 5.25
C ASP A 79 -11.88 -7.64 6.61
N ALA A 80 -12.67 -7.30 7.63
CA ALA A 80 -12.17 -7.05 8.99
C ALA A 80 -11.66 -8.30 9.73
N SER A 81 -11.69 -9.49 9.10
CA SER A 81 -11.11 -10.72 9.66
C SER A 81 -9.65 -10.95 9.27
N ILE A 82 -9.11 -10.11 8.38
CA ILE A 82 -7.69 -10.06 8.00
C ILE A 82 -6.88 -9.27 9.02
#